data_AF-A0A926VP77-F1
#
_entry.id   AF-A0A926VP77-F1
#
_cell.length_a   1.000
_cell.length_b   1.000
_cell.length_c   1.000
_cell.angle_alpha   90.00
_cell.angle_beta   90.00
_cell.angle_gamma   90.00
#
_symmetry.space_group_name_H-M   'P 1'
#
loop_
_entity.id
_entity.type
_entity.pdbx_description
1 polymer ?
#
loop_
_entity_poly.entity_id
_entity_poly.type
_entity_poly.pdbx_seq_one_letter_code
_entity_poly.pdbx_strand_id
1 'polypeptide(L)'
;MMTFNDRPIELTTFETNYLLSSTGFLIRPVQPRPLGKSKESPLDGQWLAKPFMIDNIPLLLPSIADLPIECPWGKVGEILHISAPLVKLIIASIEVEQLSNISEEIARMTGISPLHNTTSYQAAIQVYLLQRWLDLKTDSWVWVIQTIPA
;
A
#
# COMPACT_ATOMS: atom_id res chain seq x y z
N MET A 1 -11.75 -12.35 -15.13
CA MET A 1 -10.73 -12.68 -14.12
C MET A 1 -9.86 -11.44 -14.00
N MET A 2 -9.99 -10.66 -12.92
CA MET A 2 -9.12 -9.50 -12.72
C MET A 2 -7.78 -10.05 -12.26
N THR A 3 -6.79 -9.99 -13.14
CA THR A 3 -5.39 -10.11 -12.76
C THR A 3 -5.06 -8.81 -12.01
N PHE A 4 -5.07 -8.84 -10.69
CA PHE A 4 -4.29 -7.85 -9.94
C PHE A 4 -2.89 -7.90 -10.52
N ASN A 5 -2.29 -6.73 -10.79
CA ASN A 5 -1.01 -6.65 -11.46
C ASN A 5 0.00 -7.59 -10.78
N ASP A 6 0.27 -8.75 -11.39
CA ASP A 6 1.36 -9.68 -11.02
C ASP A 6 2.74 -9.05 -11.29
N ARG A 7 2.79 -7.73 -11.47
CA ARG A 7 3.99 -6.99 -11.76
C ARG A 7 4.77 -6.84 -10.46
N PRO A 8 6.05 -7.22 -10.47
CA PRO A 8 6.89 -7.01 -9.32
C PRO A 8 6.91 -5.53 -8.92
N ILE A 9 6.97 -5.25 -7.62
CA ILE A 9 7.09 -3.88 -7.13
C ILE A 9 8.43 -3.29 -7.60
N GLU A 10 8.36 -2.08 -8.14
CA GLU A 10 9.56 -1.30 -8.47
C GLU A 10 9.98 -0.49 -7.25
N LEU A 11 11.23 -0.68 -6.86
CA LEU A 11 11.88 0.08 -5.79
C LEU A 11 12.78 1.14 -6.44
N THR A 12 12.78 2.34 -5.86
CA THR A 12 13.84 3.31 -6.14
C THR A 12 15.18 2.81 -5.61
N THR A 13 16.28 3.39 -6.13
CA THR A 13 17.62 3.19 -5.56
C THR A 13 17.65 3.53 -4.07
N PHE A 14 16.94 4.59 -3.67
CA PHE A 14 16.84 5.00 -2.27
C PHE A 14 16.13 3.93 -1.41
N GLU A 15 14.92 3.52 -1.79
CA GLU A 15 14.17 2.49 -1.06
C GLU A 15 14.97 1.18 -0.97
N THR A 16 15.65 0.80 -2.06
CA THR A 16 16.52 -0.39 -2.09
C THR A 16 17.63 -0.29 -1.04
N ASN A 17 18.39 0.81 -1.04
CA ASN A 17 19.50 0.99 -0.10
C ASN A 17 19.03 1.03 1.35
N TYR A 18 17.89 1.68 1.62
CA TYR A 18 17.34 1.77 2.95
C TYR A 18 16.87 0.39 3.45
N LEU A 19 16.01 -0.29 2.67
CA LEU A 19 15.36 -1.54 3.07
C LEU A 19 16.30 -2.76 3.07
N LEU A 20 17.44 -2.70 2.39
CA LEU A 20 18.49 -3.71 2.53
C LEU A 20 19.18 -3.68 3.90
N SER A 21 19.15 -2.55 4.59
CA SER A 21 19.89 -2.34 5.83
C SER A 21 19.01 -2.20 7.06
N SER A 22 17.69 -2.04 6.89
CA SER A 22 16.77 -1.71 7.97
C SER A 22 15.37 -2.29 7.71
N THR A 23 14.68 -2.67 8.79
CA THR A 23 13.22 -2.84 8.77
C THR A 23 12.57 -1.51 8.42
N GLY A 24 11.61 -1.51 7.50
CA GLY A 24 10.95 -0.30 7.06
C GLY A 24 9.61 -0.55 6.39
N PHE A 25 8.97 0.53 5.96
CA PHE A 25 7.67 0.49 5.29
C PHE A 25 7.77 0.89 3.82
N LEU A 26 7.06 0.14 2.98
CA LEU A 26 6.73 0.53 1.62
C LEU A 26 5.28 1.00 1.56
N ILE A 27 5.07 2.16 0.96
CA ILE A 27 3.74 2.71 0.72
C ILE A 27 3.47 2.71 -0.77
N ARG A 28 2.34 2.12 -1.18
CA ARG A 28 1.93 2.03 -2.60
C ARG A 28 0.44 2.33 -2.75
N PRO A 29 0.00 2.99 -3.84
CA PRO A 29 -1.43 3.22 -4.07
C PRO A 29 -2.21 1.90 -4.13
N VAL A 30 -3.39 1.89 -3.52
CA VAL A 30 -4.37 0.82 -3.75
C VAL A 30 -5.00 1.05 -5.13
N GLN A 31 -4.83 0.07 -6.02
CA GLN A 31 -5.37 0.11 -7.38
C GLN A 31 -6.13 -1.20 -7.67
N PRO A 32 -7.38 -1.14 -8.17
CA PRO A 32 -8.16 0.07 -8.45
C PRO A 32 -8.51 0.87 -7.17
N ARG A 33 -8.79 2.17 -7.29
CA ARG A 33 -9.04 3.02 -6.12
C ARG A 33 -10.42 2.72 -5.50
N PRO A 34 -10.52 2.32 -4.22
CA PRO A 34 -11.82 2.19 -3.54
C PRO A 34 -12.47 3.56 -3.35
N LEU A 35 -13.79 3.66 -3.48
CA LEU A 35 -14.53 4.92 -3.28
C LEU A 35 -15.01 5.12 -1.84
N GLY A 36 -15.00 4.05 -1.03
CA GLY A 36 -15.34 4.09 0.40
C GLY A 36 -14.48 5.07 1.21
N LYS A 37 -15.08 5.65 2.25
CA LYS A 37 -14.44 6.68 3.11
C LYS A 37 -13.87 6.12 4.43
N SER A 38 -14.23 4.90 4.78
CA SER A 38 -13.75 4.22 5.99
C SER A 38 -13.35 2.78 5.66
N LYS A 39 -12.61 2.12 6.56
CA LYS A 39 -12.15 0.74 6.34
C LYS A 39 -13.31 -0.25 6.25
N GLU A 40 -14.42 0.05 6.92
CA GLU A 40 -15.66 -0.74 6.95
C GLU A 40 -16.51 -0.51 5.70
N SER A 41 -16.16 0.46 4.86
CA SER A 41 -16.87 0.68 3.61
C SER A 41 -16.70 -0.55 2.70
N PRO A 42 -17.78 -1.02 2.05
CA PRO A 42 -17.68 -2.15 1.15
C PRO A 42 -16.76 -1.81 -0.04
N LEU A 43 -16.04 -2.81 -0.53
CA LEU A 43 -15.34 -2.71 -1.80
C LEU A 43 -16.35 -2.49 -2.93
N ASP A 44 -15.95 -1.68 -3.91
CA ASP A 44 -16.83 -1.17 -4.94
C ASP A 44 -16.16 -1.12 -6.33
N GLY A 45 -16.96 -0.76 -7.35
CA GLY A 45 -16.47 -0.52 -8.69
C GLY A 45 -15.69 -1.70 -9.27
N GLN A 46 -14.43 -1.46 -9.64
CA GLN A 46 -13.56 -2.47 -10.23
C GLN A 46 -13.05 -3.51 -9.23
N TRP A 47 -13.38 -3.42 -7.94
CA TRP A 47 -13.12 -4.51 -7.00
C TRP A 47 -14.16 -5.63 -7.10
N LEU A 48 -15.34 -5.35 -7.67
CA LEU A 48 -16.43 -6.30 -7.79
C LEU A 48 -16.56 -6.77 -9.24
N ALA A 49 -16.53 -8.09 -9.46
CA ALA A 49 -16.70 -8.67 -10.80
C ALA A 49 -18.12 -8.49 -11.37
N LYS A 50 -19.12 -8.35 -10.49
CA LYS A 50 -20.54 -8.13 -10.81
C LYS A 50 -21.29 -7.62 -9.57
N PRO A 51 -22.53 -7.12 -9.70
CA PRO A 51 -23.39 -6.90 -8.55
C PRO A 51 -23.61 -8.22 -7.79
N PHE A 52 -23.34 -8.24 -6.48
CA PHE A 52 -23.45 -9.44 -5.64
C PHE A 52 -24.84 -9.51 -5.00
N MET A 53 -25.80 -10.06 -5.75
CA MET A 53 -27.18 -10.34 -5.27
C MET A 53 -27.53 -11.81 -5.54
N ILE A 54 -28.19 -12.47 -4.59
CA ILE A 54 -28.82 -13.79 -4.76
C ILE A 54 -30.30 -13.63 -4.41
N ASP A 55 -31.21 -13.94 -5.33
CA ASP A 55 -32.66 -13.80 -5.12
C ASP A 55 -33.10 -12.41 -4.58
N ASN A 56 -32.46 -11.34 -5.08
CA ASN A 56 -32.61 -9.95 -4.61
C ASN A 56 -32.14 -9.68 -3.17
N ILE A 57 -31.41 -10.61 -2.56
CA ILE A 57 -30.76 -10.41 -1.27
C ILE A 57 -29.31 -9.96 -1.52
N PRO A 58 -28.89 -8.79 -0.99
CA PRO A 58 -27.51 -8.34 -1.10
C PRO A 58 -26.60 -9.25 -0.28
N LEU A 59 -25.53 -9.76 -0.91
CA LEU A 59 -24.50 -10.48 -0.17
C LEU A 59 -23.65 -9.51 0.65
N LEU A 60 -23.11 -10.02 1.76
CA LEU A 60 -22.04 -9.32 2.49
C LEU A 60 -20.85 -9.13 1.56
N LEU A 61 -20.56 -7.87 1.27
CA LEU A 61 -19.40 -7.49 0.46
C LEU A 61 -18.16 -7.42 1.35
N PRO A 62 -16.99 -7.85 0.84
CA PRO A 62 -15.73 -7.54 1.51
C PRO A 62 -15.58 -6.03 1.65
N SER A 63 -14.96 -5.62 2.74
CA SER A 63 -14.67 -4.23 3.06
C SER A 63 -13.27 -3.83 2.63
N ILE A 64 -12.96 -2.54 2.66
CA ILE A 64 -11.60 -2.04 2.42
C ILE A 64 -10.61 -2.64 3.41
N ALA A 65 -11.04 -2.93 4.65
CA ALA A 65 -10.21 -3.58 5.67
C ALA A 65 -9.73 -4.98 5.26
N ASP A 66 -10.44 -5.65 4.34
CA ASP A 66 -10.13 -7.01 3.90
C ASP A 66 -9.10 -7.05 2.76
N LEU A 67 -8.78 -5.90 2.15
CA LEU A 67 -7.80 -5.79 1.06
C LEU A 67 -6.43 -6.43 1.35
N PRO A 68 -5.82 -6.31 2.55
CA PRO A 68 -4.53 -6.92 2.85
C PRO A 68 -4.41 -8.42 2.55
N ILE A 69 -5.54 -9.16 2.53
CA ILE A 69 -5.57 -10.59 2.21
C ILE A 69 -5.14 -10.86 0.76
N GLU A 70 -5.40 -9.90 -0.14
CA GLU A 70 -5.19 -9.99 -1.58
C GLU A 70 -4.12 -8.97 -2.05
N CYS A 71 -3.12 -8.68 -1.21
CA CYS A 71 -2.03 -7.79 -1.59
C CYS A 71 -1.31 -8.29 -2.85
N PRO A 72 -1.11 -7.45 -3.89
CA PRO A 72 -0.57 -7.90 -5.18
C PRO A 72 0.87 -8.42 -5.15
N TRP A 73 1.63 -8.12 -4.09
CA TRP A 73 3.08 -8.40 -4.03
C TRP A 73 3.46 -9.54 -3.07
N GLY A 74 2.46 -10.24 -2.52
CA GLY A 74 2.66 -11.39 -1.64
C GLY A 74 1.92 -11.28 -0.32
N LYS A 75 2.11 -12.29 0.54
CA LYS A 75 1.47 -12.41 1.85
C LYS A 75 2.48 -12.23 2.98
N VAL A 76 1.96 -11.96 4.18
CA VAL A 76 2.78 -11.90 5.39
C VAL A 76 3.56 -13.21 5.55
N GLY A 77 4.88 -13.09 5.77
CA GLY A 77 5.83 -14.19 5.85
C GLY A 77 6.49 -14.57 4.53
N GLU A 78 6.00 -14.08 3.38
CA GLU A 78 6.60 -14.35 2.07
C GLU A 78 7.69 -13.33 1.72
N ILE A 79 8.54 -13.69 0.75
CA ILE A 79 9.47 -12.74 0.12
C ILE A 79 8.65 -11.81 -0.80
N LEU A 80 8.76 -10.51 -0.56
CA LEU A 80 8.12 -9.47 -1.36
C LEU A 80 8.52 -9.60 -2.84
N HIS A 81 7.53 -9.67 -3.72
CA HIS A 81 7.76 -9.81 -5.15
C HIS A 81 8.24 -8.48 -5.75
N ILE A 82 9.56 -8.32 -5.89
CA ILE A 82 10.22 -7.09 -6.35
C ILE A 82 10.99 -7.27 -7.65
N SER A 83 11.19 -6.18 -8.39
CA SER A 83 11.87 -6.22 -9.70
C SER A 83 13.39 -6.37 -9.58
N ALA A 84 13.94 -6.19 -8.37
CA ALA A 84 15.37 -6.23 -8.10
C ALA A 84 15.78 -7.61 -7.54
N PRO A 85 16.35 -8.52 -8.34
CA PRO A 85 16.53 -9.93 -7.97
C PRO A 85 17.55 -10.17 -6.84
N LEU A 86 18.40 -9.18 -6.54
CA LEU A 86 19.40 -9.26 -5.48
C LEU A 86 18.89 -8.77 -4.11
N VAL A 87 17.70 -8.17 -4.09
CA VAL A 87 17.09 -7.68 -2.86
C VAL A 87 16.10 -8.75 -2.38
N LYS A 88 16.14 -9.09 -1.11
CA LYS A 88 15.18 -10.02 -0.51
C LYS A 88 14.61 -9.37 0.74
N LEU A 89 13.30 -9.14 0.71
CA LEU A 89 12.57 -8.51 1.81
C LEU A 89 11.45 -9.45 2.21
N ILE A 90 11.36 -9.81 3.48
CA ILE A 90 10.23 -10.55 4.04
C ILE A 90 9.12 -9.55 4.35
N ILE A 91 7.88 -9.88 3.97
CA ILE A 91 6.69 -9.12 4.34
C ILE A 91 6.35 -9.43 5.80
N ALA A 92 6.47 -8.44 6.68
CA ALA A 92 6.18 -8.60 8.11
C ALA A 92 4.73 -8.28 8.46
N SER A 93 4.13 -7.29 7.79
CA SER A 93 2.72 -6.94 7.92
C SER A 93 2.25 -6.22 6.65
N ILE A 94 0.94 -6.26 6.41
CA ILE A 94 0.29 -5.55 5.32
C ILE A 94 -0.96 -4.90 5.92
N GLU A 95 -1.08 -3.60 5.72
CA GLU A 95 -2.25 -2.83 6.10
C GLU A 95 -2.71 -1.98 4.93
N VAL A 96 -3.94 -1.49 5.02
CA VAL A 96 -4.46 -0.44 4.14
C VAL A 96 -4.84 0.75 5.00
N GLU A 97 -4.38 1.93 4.58
CA GLU A 97 -4.64 3.20 5.25
C GLU A 97 -4.96 4.30 4.25
N GLN A 98 -5.63 5.35 4.71
CA GLN A 98 -5.69 6.59 3.94
C GLN A 98 -4.34 7.31 4.04
N LEU A 99 -3.90 7.91 2.93
CA LEU A 99 -2.63 8.64 2.87
C LEU A 99 -2.53 9.75 3.94
N SER A 100 -3.63 10.43 4.24
CA SER A 100 -3.71 11.42 5.32
C SER A 100 -3.51 10.85 6.72
N ASN A 101 -3.70 9.54 6.90
CA ASN A 101 -3.68 8.86 8.19
C ASN A 101 -2.37 8.12 8.46
N ILE A 102 -1.41 8.17 7.52
CA ILE A 102 -0.07 7.63 7.74
C ILE A 102 0.56 8.35 8.94
N SER A 103 0.93 7.57 9.96
CA SER A 103 1.53 8.12 11.18
C SER A 103 2.94 8.63 10.92
N GLU A 104 3.40 9.55 11.78
CA GLU A 104 4.77 10.08 11.72
C GLU A 104 5.83 8.99 11.88
N GLU A 105 5.53 7.97 12.69
CA GLU A 105 6.41 6.82 12.90
C GLU A 105 6.56 5.98 11.62
N ILE A 106 5.45 5.60 10.99
CA ILE A 106 5.45 4.86 9.71
C ILE A 106 6.17 5.69 8.65
N ALA A 107 5.86 6.99 8.56
CA ALA A 107 6.49 7.89 7.60
C ALA A 107 8.02 7.94 7.78
N ARG A 108 8.50 8.07 9.02
CA ARG A 108 9.94 8.05 9.34
C ARG A 108 10.60 6.72 8.95
N MET A 109 9.89 5.62 9.16
CA MET A 109 10.37 4.26 8.82
C MET A 109 10.26 3.92 7.33
N THR A 110 9.81 4.83 6.47
CA THR A 110 10.02 4.71 5.01
C THR A 110 11.45 5.11 4.59
N GLY A 111 12.19 5.76 5.49
CA GLY A 111 13.49 6.37 5.21
C GLY A 111 13.42 7.70 4.45
N ILE A 112 12.26 8.11 3.96
CA ILE A 112 12.12 9.37 3.22
C ILE A 112 12.20 10.53 4.20
N SER A 113 13.33 11.24 4.14
CA SER A 113 13.62 12.35 5.04
C SER A 113 13.03 13.67 4.53
N PRO A 114 12.57 14.54 5.46
CA PRO A 114 12.16 15.90 5.11
C PRO A 114 13.35 16.72 4.60
N LEU A 115 13.10 17.59 3.61
CA LEU A 115 14.11 18.51 3.07
C LEU A 115 14.52 19.60 4.06
N HIS A 116 13.62 19.95 4.99
CA HIS A 116 13.82 20.98 6.00
C HIS A 116 13.46 20.43 7.38
N ASN A 117 14.23 20.80 8.41
CA ASN A 117 14.05 20.31 9.78
C ASN A 117 12.68 20.65 10.41
N THR A 118 11.95 21.59 9.82
CA THR A 118 10.61 22.00 10.26
C THR A 118 9.48 21.21 9.60
N THR A 119 9.78 20.43 8.57
CA THR A 119 8.80 19.59 7.87
C THR A 119 8.72 18.23 8.55
N SER A 120 7.50 17.74 8.81
CA SER A 120 7.29 16.39 9.35
C SER A 120 7.61 15.31 8.31
N TYR A 121 7.98 14.12 8.77
CA TYR A 121 8.15 12.96 7.89
C TYR A 121 6.85 12.63 7.15
N GLN A 122 5.70 12.78 7.81
CA GLN A 122 4.39 12.60 7.17
C GLN A 122 4.20 13.53 5.96
N ALA A 123 4.57 14.81 6.07
CA ALA A 123 4.48 15.74 4.94
C ALA A 123 5.49 15.38 3.84
N ALA A 124 6.70 14.98 4.21
CA ALA A 124 7.72 14.56 3.25
C ALA A 124 7.30 13.34 2.43
N ILE A 125 6.76 12.29 3.09
CA ILE A 125 6.27 11.10 2.40
C ILE A 125 5.07 11.43 1.50
N GLN A 126 4.13 12.26 1.95
CA GLN A 126 3.00 12.68 1.12
C GLN A 126 3.46 13.38 -0.16
N VAL A 127 4.39 14.32 -0.06
CA VAL A 127 4.95 15.01 -1.23
C VAL A 127 5.63 14.02 -2.18
N TYR A 128 6.46 13.12 -1.66
CA TYR A 128 7.11 12.08 -2.46
C TYR A 128 6.10 11.20 -3.20
N LEU A 129 5.07 10.71 -2.51
CA LEU A 129 4.05 9.82 -3.09
C LEU A 129 3.21 10.55 -4.16
N LEU A 130 2.81 11.80 -3.92
CA LEU A 130 2.05 12.62 -4.89
C LEU A 130 2.87 12.98 -6.14
N GLN A 131 4.19 13.14 -6.01
CA GLN A 131 5.08 13.35 -7.16
C GLN A 131 5.25 12.07 -7.99
N ARG A 132 5.27 10.91 -7.32
CA ARG A 132 5.46 9.60 -7.98
C ARG A 132 4.18 9.06 -8.62
N TRP A 133 3.02 9.30 -8.00
CA TRP A 133 1.70 8.86 -8.47
C TRP A 133 0.75 10.07 -8.55
N LEU A 134 0.66 10.65 -9.75
CA LEU A 134 -0.07 11.90 -10.00
C LEU A 134 -1.58 11.82 -9.76
N ASP A 135 -2.15 10.62 -9.78
CA ASP A 135 -3.56 10.33 -9.49
C ASP A 135 -3.87 10.18 -7.99
N LEU A 136 -2.82 10.12 -7.17
CA LEU A 136 -2.94 10.03 -5.72
C LEU A 136 -3.42 11.38 -5.15
N LYS A 137 -4.24 11.28 -4.12
CA LYS A 137 -4.81 12.38 -3.34
C LYS A 137 -4.64 12.07 -1.86
N THR A 138 -4.74 13.07 -0.99
CA THR A 138 -4.61 12.90 0.47
C THR A 138 -5.62 11.91 1.07
N ASP A 139 -6.80 11.79 0.48
CA ASP A 139 -7.86 10.84 0.86
C ASP A 139 -7.76 9.48 0.14
N SER A 140 -6.65 9.21 -0.55
CA SER A 140 -6.48 7.94 -1.26
C SER A 140 -6.08 6.82 -0.31
N TRP A 141 -6.60 5.62 -0.59
CA TRP A 141 -6.16 4.40 0.06
C TRP A 141 -4.79 3.96 -0.47
N VAL A 142 -3.91 3.59 0.44
CA VAL A 142 -2.57 3.10 0.17
C VAL A 142 -2.34 1.79 0.92
N TRP A 143 -1.63 0.87 0.28
CA TRP A 143 -0.98 -0.26 0.92
C TRP A 143 0.13 0.28 1.81
N VAL A 144 0.21 -0.22 3.04
CA VAL A 144 1.28 0.01 3.99
C VAL A 144 1.90 -1.33 4.30
N ILE A 145 3.07 -1.59 3.74
CA ILE A 145 3.72 -2.91 3.76
C ILE A 145 4.97 -2.80 4.63
N GLN A 146 4.98 -3.47 5.77
CA GLN A 146 6.18 -3.58 6.59
C GLN A 146 7.08 -4.65 6.02
N THR A 147 8.36 -4.34 5.90
CA THR A 147 9.38 -5.21 5.29
C THR A 147 10.58 -5.37 6.21
N ILE A 148 11.17 -6.57 6.21
CA ILE A 148 12.38 -6.91 6.94
C ILE A 148 13.40 -7.47 5.94
N PRO A 149 14.67 -7.02 5.95
CA PRO A 149 15.71 -7.62 5.13
C PRO A 149 15.89 -9.12 5.46
N ALA A 150 15.97 -9.96 4.42
CA ALA A 150 16.10 -11.42 4.53
C ALA A 150 17.56 -11.90 4.47
#